data_AF-A0A259H152-F1
#
_entry.id   AF-A0A259H152-F1
#
_cell.length_a   1.000
_cell.length_b   1.000
_cell.length_c   1.000
_cell.angle_alpha   90.00
_cell.angle_beta   90.00
_cell.angle_gamma   90.00
#
_symmetry.space_group_name_H-M   'P 1'
#
loop_
_entity.id
_entity.type
_entity.pdbx_description
1 polymer ?
#
loop_
_entity_poly.entity_id
_entity_poly.type
_entity_poly.pdbx_seq_one_letter_code
_entity_poly.pdbx_strand_id
1 'polypeptide(L)'
;VNTLAPVAATRMTEDIFPEEAFKLFNPESVVPAALFLVSEDAPTNAIVGAGAGGYHSAWVTMNKGVLLAPAEQTVDGFAANWDKISDRAEDFVPRSGPEQAHVIISQLQAAMKG
;
A
#
# COMPACT_ATOMS: atom_id res chain seq x y z
N VAL A 1 -0.25 7.77 14.23
CA VAL A 1 -1.16 8.41 13.25
C VAL A 1 -1.73 7.31 12.38
N ASN A 2 -3.03 7.35 12.07
CA ASN A 2 -3.71 6.39 11.20
C ASN A 2 -4.22 7.09 9.93
N THR A 3 -4.58 6.31 8.92
CA THR A 3 -5.12 6.78 7.65
C THR A 3 -6.47 6.12 7.39
N LEU A 4 -7.45 6.95 7.02
CA LEU A 4 -8.77 6.52 6.58
C LEU A 4 -8.94 6.89 5.11
N ALA A 5 -9.30 5.91 4.27
CA ALA A 5 -9.69 6.08 2.88
C ALA A 5 -11.21 5.87 2.77
N PRO A 6 -12.02 6.93 2.97
CA PRO A 6 -13.46 6.81 2.99
C PRO A 6 -14.06 6.74 1.58
N VAL A 7 -15.08 5.91 1.42
CA VAL A 7 -15.96 5.90 0.26
C VAL A 7 -17.35 6.30 0.73
N ALA A 8 -17.73 7.55 0.45
CA ALA A 8 -19.00 8.11 0.86
C ALA A 8 -19.64 8.94 -0.27
N ALA A 9 -20.96 8.88 -0.31
CA ALA A 9 -21.84 9.72 -1.09
C ALA A 9 -21.84 11.12 -0.47
N THR A 10 -21.21 12.06 -1.17
CA THR A 10 -21.11 13.46 -0.78
C THR A 10 -21.31 14.32 -2.02
N ARG A 11 -21.50 15.62 -1.84
CA ARG A 11 -21.52 16.58 -2.96
C ARG A 11 -20.27 16.50 -3.86
N MET A 12 -19.12 16.03 -3.34
CA MET A 12 -17.89 15.88 -4.14
C MET A 12 -17.89 14.61 -5.01
N THR A 13 -18.76 13.63 -4.72
CA THR A 13 -18.80 12.32 -5.37
C THR A 13 -20.12 12.06 -6.14
N GLU A 14 -21.03 13.03 -6.17
CA GLU A 14 -22.32 12.96 -6.88
C GLU A 14 -22.17 12.64 -8.37
N ASP A 15 -21.20 13.25 -9.06
CA ASP A 15 -20.97 13.01 -10.49
C ASP A 15 -20.17 11.71 -10.78
N ILE A 16 -19.71 11.02 -9.74
CA ILE A 16 -18.86 9.81 -9.86
C ILE A 16 -19.69 8.54 -9.71
N PHE A 17 -20.67 8.54 -8.80
CA PHE A 17 -21.47 7.36 -8.50
C PHE A 17 -22.76 7.30 -9.33
N PRO A 18 -23.14 6.11 -9.85
CA PRO A 18 -24.51 5.87 -10.28
C PRO A 18 -25.49 6.10 -9.11
N GLU A 19 -26.67 6.64 -9.40
CA GLU A 19 -27.68 7.04 -8.39
C GLU A 19 -28.03 5.92 -7.40
N GLU A 20 -28.11 4.67 -7.87
CA GLU A 20 -28.40 3.51 -7.02
C GLU A 20 -27.26 3.16 -6.06
N ALA A 21 -26.00 3.44 -6.43
CA ALA A 21 -24.86 3.27 -5.54
C ALA A 21 -24.82 4.40 -4.49
N PHE A 22 -25.23 5.62 -4.85
CA PHE A 22 -25.22 6.77 -3.96
C PHE A 22 -26.04 6.54 -2.67
N LYS A 23 -27.14 5.79 -2.76
CA LYS A 23 -27.99 5.42 -1.61
C LYS A 23 -27.30 4.46 -0.63
N LEU A 24 -26.34 3.65 -1.09
CA LEU A 24 -25.63 2.67 -0.28
C LEU A 24 -24.41 3.26 0.43
N PHE A 25 -23.75 4.24 -0.19
CA PHE A 25 -22.53 4.87 0.34
C PHE A 25 -22.81 6.02 1.33
N ASN A 26 -23.80 5.87 2.21
CA ASN A 26 -24.07 6.88 3.25
C ASN A 26 -22.80 7.16 4.11
N PRO A 27 -22.40 8.43 4.32
CA PRO A 27 -21.36 8.82 5.27
C PRO A 27 -21.41 8.14 6.64
N GLU A 28 -22.59 7.86 7.21
CA GLU A 28 -22.74 7.15 8.49
C GLU A 28 -22.00 5.80 8.51
N SER A 29 -21.88 5.13 7.36
CA SER A 29 -21.19 3.84 7.25
C SER A 29 -19.67 3.93 7.49
N VAL A 30 -19.09 5.13 7.39
CA VAL A 30 -17.65 5.38 7.61
C VAL A 30 -17.36 5.70 9.08
N VAL A 31 -18.35 6.22 9.81
CA VAL A 31 -18.20 6.75 11.18
C VAL A 31 -17.58 5.74 12.16
N PRO A 32 -17.96 4.45 12.18
CA PRO A 32 -17.35 3.49 13.11
C PRO A 32 -15.83 3.36 12.93
N ALA A 33 -15.35 3.31 11.68
CA ALA A 33 -13.93 3.24 11.39
C ALA A 33 -13.21 4.53 11.79
N ALA A 34 -13.81 5.70 11.50
CA ALA A 34 -13.23 6.99 11.88
C ALA A 34 -13.08 7.12 13.40
N LEU A 35 -14.12 6.77 14.17
CA LEU A 35 -14.11 6.85 15.63
C LEU A 35 -13.13 5.87 16.25
N PHE A 36 -13.05 4.63 15.75
CA PHE A 36 -12.09 3.65 16.27
C PHE A 36 -10.64 4.12 16.07
N LEU A 37 -10.31 4.67 14.89
CA LEU A 37 -8.94 5.09 14.55
C LEU A 37 -8.40 6.29 15.33
N VAL A 38 -9.26 6.95 16.13
CA VAL A 38 -8.90 8.06 17.03
C VAL A 38 -9.24 7.77 18.50
N SER A 39 -9.71 6.56 18.80
CA SER A 39 -10.03 6.11 20.17
C SER A 39 -8.77 5.80 20.99
N GLU A 40 -8.93 5.57 22.29
CA GLU A 40 -7.82 5.13 23.16
C GLU A 40 -7.26 3.77 22.74
N ASP A 41 -8.12 2.89 22.20
CA ASP A 41 -7.76 1.56 21.68
C ASP A 41 -7.32 1.59 20.20
N ALA A 42 -7.11 2.78 19.62
CA ALA A 42 -6.73 2.91 18.23
C ALA A 42 -5.40 2.21 17.94
N PRO A 43 -5.29 1.50 16.80
CA PRO A 43 -3.99 1.00 16.35
C PRO A 43 -3.06 2.15 15.97
N THR A 44 -1.83 1.82 15.61
CA THR A 44 -0.90 2.78 15.01
C THR A 44 -0.56 2.37 13.58
N ASN A 45 -0.35 3.35 12.70
CA ASN A 45 0.02 3.15 11.30
C ASN A 45 -0.97 2.28 10.50
N ALA A 46 -2.23 2.23 10.91
CA ALA A 46 -3.25 1.51 10.17
C ALA A 46 -3.73 2.35 8.96
N ILE A 47 -3.91 1.69 7.82
CA ILE A 47 -4.58 2.24 6.64
C ILE A 47 -5.89 1.47 6.48
N VAL A 48 -7.02 2.16 6.56
CA VAL A 48 -8.34 1.53 6.53
C VAL A 48 -9.18 2.15 5.43
N GLY A 49 -9.72 1.31 4.55
CA GLY A 49 -10.81 1.68 3.65
C GLY A 49 -12.16 1.39 4.31
N ALA A 50 -13.10 2.32 4.19
CA ALA A 50 -14.44 2.19 4.78
C ALA A 50 -15.51 2.83 3.89
N GLY A 51 -16.63 2.14 3.69
CA GLY A 51 -17.80 2.68 2.98
C GLY A 51 -18.86 1.63 2.69
N ALA A 52 -20.13 2.02 2.68
CA ALA A 52 -21.29 1.15 2.45
C ALA A 52 -21.31 -0.14 3.31
N GLY A 53 -20.75 -0.08 4.52
CA GLY A 53 -20.63 -1.23 5.43
C GLY A 53 -19.47 -2.20 5.11
N GLY A 54 -18.69 -1.93 4.07
CA GLY A 54 -17.43 -2.61 3.79
C GLY A 54 -16.27 -1.95 4.51
N TYR A 55 -15.40 -2.76 5.12
CA TYR A 55 -14.19 -2.32 5.80
C TYR A 55 -13.02 -3.22 5.42
N HIS A 56 -11.87 -2.62 5.11
CA HIS A 56 -10.65 -3.38 4.81
C HIS A 56 -9.42 -2.63 5.29
N SER A 57 -8.40 -3.38 5.70
CA SER A 57 -7.06 -2.84 5.88
C SER A 57 -6.32 -2.80 4.55
N ALA A 58 -5.42 -1.83 4.41
CA ALA A 58 -4.46 -1.74 3.33
C ALA A 58 -3.04 -1.69 3.89
N TRP A 59 -2.08 -2.09 3.06
CA TRP A 59 -0.66 -2.17 3.43
C TRP A 59 0.21 -1.68 2.29
N VAL A 60 1.40 -1.21 2.64
CA VAL A 60 2.50 -1.07 1.68
C VAL A 60 3.15 -2.45 1.53
N THR A 61 3.38 -2.88 0.29
CA THR A 61 4.16 -4.09 -0.02
C THR A 61 5.44 -3.72 -0.75
N MET A 62 6.44 -4.59 -0.69
CA MET A 62 7.70 -4.47 -1.41
C MET A 62 8.08 -5.88 -1.91
N ASN A 63 8.64 -5.98 -3.11
CA ASN A 63 9.26 -7.21 -3.58
C ASN A 63 10.74 -7.30 -3.16
N LYS A 64 11.40 -8.40 -3.50
CA LYS A 64 12.86 -8.45 -3.45
C LYS A 64 13.41 -7.60 -4.59
N GLY A 65 14.40 -6.75 -4.29
CA GLY A 65 15.03 -5.91 -5.31
C GLY A 65 15.78 -6.72 -6.36
N VAL A 66 16.00 -6.13 -7.53
CA VAL A 66 16.90 -6.67 -8.57
C VAL A 66 18.25 -5.98 -8.41
N LEU A 67 19.31 -6.77 -8.22
CA LEU A 67 20.67 -6.24 -8.20
C LEU A 67 21.16 -6.07 -9.64
N LEU A 68 21.46 -4.84 -10.04
CA LEU A 68 22.07 -4.52 -11.32
C LEU A 68 23.58 -4.39 -11.15
N ALA A 69 24.35 -4.96 -12.09
CA ALA A 69 25.79 -4.75 -12.13
C ALA A 69 26.09 -3.25 -12.30
N PRO A 70 27.22 -2.72 -11.78
CA PRO A 70 27.54 -1.29 -11.88
C PRO A 70 27.46 -0.71 -13.30
N ALA A 71 27.82 -1.49 -14.33
CA ALA A 71 27.74 -1.08 -15.73
C ALA A 71 26.30 -0.98 -16.26
N GLU A 72 25.34 -1.65 -15.61
CA GLU A 72 23.91 -1.68 -15.97
C GLU A 72 23.07 -0.71 -15.13
N GLN A 73 23.67 -0.01 -14.16
CA GLN A 73 23.01 1.03 -13.36
C GLN A 73 22.84 2.34 -14.16
N THR A 74 22.24 2.21 -15.33
CA THR A 74 21.89 3.28 -16.25
C THR A 74 20.38 3.34 -16.43
N VAL A 75 19.85 4.39 -17.05
CA VAL A 75 18.42 4.48 -17.37
C VAL A 75 17.98 3.31 -18.23
N ASP A 76 18.75 2.98 -19.27
CA ASP A 76 18.44 1.89 -20.18
C ASP A 76 18.55 0.52 -19.50
N GLY A 77 19.56 0.31 -18.66
CA GLY A 77 19.72 -0.94 -17.92
C GLY A 77 18.62 -1.15 -16.87
N PHE A 78 18.17 -0.08 -16.21
CA PHE A 78 17.00 -0.11 -15.33
C PHE A 78 15.72 -0.45 -16.11
N ALA A 79 15.47 0.24 -17.23
CA ALA A 79 14.30 0.03 -18.07
C ALA A 79 14.26 -1.39 -18.65
N ALA A 80 15.41 -1.92 -19.09
CA ALA A 80 15.53 -3.28 -19.60
C ALA A 80 15.22 -4.37 -18.54
N ASN A 81 15.27 -4.03 -17.25
CA ASN A 81 14.94 -4.93 -16.14
C ASN A 81 13.60 -4.60 -15.46
N TRP A 82 12.81 -3.66 -16.00
CA TRP A 82 11.57 -3.19 -15.38
C TRP A 82 10.57 -4.32 -15.07
N ASP A 83 10.42 -5.28 -15.96
CA ASP A 83 9.49 -6.40 -15.76
C ASP A 83 9.84 -7.22 -14.50
N LYS A 84 11.13 -7.35 -14.17
CA LYS A 84 11.58 -8.02 -12.93
C LYS A 84 11.44 -7.10 -11.72
N ILE A 85 11.75 -5.81 -11.88
CA ILE A 85 11.68 -4.81 -10.80
C ILE A 85 10.22 -4.59 -10.35
N SER A 86 9.27 -4.67 -11.29
CA SER A 86 7.84 -4.47 -11.04
C SER A 86 7.08 -5.77 -10.77
N ASP A 87 7.75 -6.93 -10.76
CA ASP A 87 7.13 -8.21 -10.44
C ASP A 87 6.71 -8.27 -8.97
N ARG A 88 5.43 -8.55 -8.74
CA ARG A 88 4.78 -8.60 -7.43
C ARG A 88 4.57 -10.03 -6.92
N ALA A 89 5.03 -11.05 -7.64
CA ALA A 89 4.81 -12.45 -7.28
C ALA A 89 5.35 -12.82 -5.89
N GLU A 90 6.45 -12.19 -5.45
CA GLU A 90 7.06 -12.36 -4.13
C GLU A 90 6.99 -11.09 -3.26
N ASP A 91 5.95 -10.27 -3.42
CA ASP A 91 5.69 -9.14 -2.55
C ASP A 91 5.54 -9.57 -1.08
N PHE A 92 6.07 -8.78 -0.17
CA PHE A 92 5.86 -8.93 1.26
C PHE A 92 5.60 -7.58 1.92
N VAL A 93 5.04 -7.60 3.14
CA VAL A 93 4.78 -6.39 3.93
C VAL A 93 6.00 -6.08 4.81
N PRO A 94 6.74 -4.98 4.57
CA PRO A 94 7.79 -4.56 5.47
C PRO A 94 7.17 -4.11 6.81
N ARG A 95 7.76 -4.56 7.91
CA ARG A 95 7.34 -4.21 9.28
C ARG A 95 7.93 -2.88 9.73
N SER A 96 9.00 -2.43 9.09
CA SER A 96 9.67 -1.17 9.42
C SER A 96 10.49 -0.62 8.25
N GLY A 97 10.79 0.68 8.27
CA GLY A 97 11.60 1.34 7.23
C GLY A 97 12.98 0.71 7.00
N PRO A 98 13.77 0.35 8.04
CA PRO A 98 15.07 -0.28 7.85
C PRO A 98 15.06 -1.64 7.15
N GLU A 99 13.90 -2.32 7.07
CA GLU A 99 13.79 -3.65 6.46
C GLU A 99 14.17 -3.64 4.98
N GLN A 100 13.90 -2.55 4.27
CA GLN A 100 14.37 -2.35 2.90
C GLN A 100 15.89 -2.48 2.77
N ALA A 101 16.64 -1.81 3.64
CA ALA A 101 18.10 -1.88 3.62
C ALA A 101 18.61 -3.29 3.95
N HIS A 102 17.98 -3.97 4.92
CA HIS A 102 18.34 -5.35 5.29
C HIS A 102 18.14 -6.33 4.13
N VAL A 103 17.05 -6.19 3.38
CA VAL A 103 16.77 -7.03 2.20
C VAL A 103 17.87 -6.83 1.15
N ILE A 104 18.22 -5.59 0.83
CA ILE A 104 19.28 -5.27 -0.14
C ILE A 104 20.64 -5.84 0.32
N ILE A 105 21.02 -5.63 1.59
CA ILE A 105 22.28 -6.14 2.14
C ILE A 105 22.32 -7.67 2.07
N SER A 106 21.22 -8.35 2.38
CA SER A 106 21.14 -9.81 2.34
C SER A 106 21.34 -10.35 0.91
N GLN A 107 20.76 -9.68 -0.09
CA GLN A 107 20.95 -10.03 -1.49
C GLN A 107 22.39 -9.83 -1.95
N LEU A 108 23.01 -8.72 -1.57
CA LEU A 108 24.42 -8.45 -1.87
C LEU A 108 25.34 -9.52 -1.25
N GLN A 109 25.10 -9.90 0.00
CA GLN A 109 25.85 -10.96 0.67
C GLN A 109 25.67 -12.32 0.01
N ALA A 110 24.48 -12.65 -0.47
CA ALA A 110 24.22 -13.88 -1.20
C ALA A 110 24.96 -13.90 -2.55
N ALA A 111 24.95 -12.78 -3.28
CA ALA A 111 25.63 -12.63 -4.55
C ALA A 111 27.17 -12.68 -4.43
N MET A 112 27.74 -12.24 -3.31
CA MET A 112 29.20 -12.32 -3.06
C MET A 112 29.70 -13.71 -2.65
N LYS A 113 28.81 -14.63 -2.30
CA LYS A 113 29.16 -16.01 -1.86
C LYS A 113 29.10 -17.04 -3.00
N GLY A 114 28.48 -16.69 -4.12
CA GLY A 114 28.45 -17.51 -5.35
C GLY A 114 29.53 -17.06 -6.32
#